data_AF-A0A969MFX1-F1
#
_entry.id   AF-A0A969MFX1-F1
#
_cell.length_a   1.000
_cell.length_b   1.000
_cell.length_c   1.000
_cell.angle_alpha   90.00
_cell.angle_beta   90.00
_cell.angle_gamma   90.00
#
_symmetry.space_group_name_H-M   'P 1'
#
loop_
_entity.id
_entity.type
_entity.pdbx_description
1 polymer ?
#
loop_
_entity_poly.entity_id
_entity_poly.type
_entity_poly.pdbx_seq_one_letter_code
_entity_poly.pdbx_strand_id
1 'polypeptide(L)'
;MAVGIYGSVRSSDIDVNDLDVFYTFVANREQEPTTVLRLTPSDVLTQLTLPTDEQVLSEENLLEGMYNLKLPANVFSDLGIYTIYIRPKQTRITIMDCGVLSALPTVKGIIIDGNDLDSDLTANNALQGYRIEYINSDGTKLRNTARYVVTSNKVVPVTENVGNTSQTAVRYRFDDSGNLLFLQVTPSSASNVKPNATPFIGNPDQTILISNTNVNPLAIEVEFVENTVDTLVNLVASNQIKDVDNGILTQYDSDNNIIRQFNLFEIKDDIGNVPLYEVKERRTNIDFTQNFDDIVSGI
;
A
#
# COMPACT_ATOMS: atom_id res chain seq x y z
N MET A 1 6.10 34.19 -16.46
CA MET A 1 5.20 34.02 -15.30
C MET A 1 5.87 33.01 -14.39
N ALA A 2 6.00 33.32 -13.10
CA ALA A 2 6.83 32.57 -12.17
C ALA A 2 6.44 31.07 -12.17
N VAL A 3 7.39 30.23 -12.60
CA VAL A 3 7.32 28.77 -12.53
C VAL A 3 7.85 28.43 -11.15
N GLY A 4 6.97 28.26 -10.18
CA GLY A 4 7.35 28.07 -8.79
C GLY A 4 6.42 27.10 -8.11
N ILE A 5 6.69 25.80 -8.25
CA ILE A 5 6.35 24.83 -7.21
C ILE A 5 7.68 24.20 -6.83
N TYR A 6 8.31 24.73 -5.79
CA TYR A 6 9.39 24.05 -5.10
C TYR A 6 8.76 22.80 -4.47
N GLY A 7 9.17 21.62 -4.92
CA GLY A 7 8.79 20.36 -4.31
C GLY A 7 9.38 20.27 -2.91
N SER A 8 8.68 20.78 -1.91
CA SER A 8 8.87 20.29 -0.56
C SER A 8 8.25 18.90 -0.50
N VAL A 9 9.06 17.91 -0.12
CA VAL A 9 8.53 16.63 0.34
C VAL A 9 7.75 16.96 1.61
N ARG A 10 6.41 16.95 1.52
CA ARG A 10 5.54 17.11 2.67
C ARG A 10 5.13 15.72 3.19
N SER A 11 4.92 15.63 4.49
CA SER A 11 4.29 14.47 5.09
C SER A 11 2.89 14.26 4.51
N SER A 12 2.46 13.01 4.39
CA SER A 12 1.14 12.69 3.83
C SER A 12 0.06 12.86 4.90
N ASP A 13 -0.89 13.73 4.61
CA ASP A 13 -2.08 14.08 5.39
C ASP A 13 -3.32 13.26 4.95
N ILE A 14 -3.09 12.05 4.41
CA ILE A 14 -4.14 11.24 3.77
C ILE A 14 -5.01 10.48 4.79
N ASP A 15 -6.31 10.39 4.52
CA ASP A 15 -7.18 9.48 5.25
C ASP A 15 -6.88 8.02 4.85
N VAL A 16 -6.90 7.10 5.81
CA VAL A 16 -6.68 5.67 5.55
C VAL A 16 -7.71 5.11 4.55
N ASN A 17 -8.91 5.67 4.48
CA ASN A 17 -9.96 5.29 3.53
C ASN A 17 -9.67 5.71 2.08
N ASP A 18 -8.73 6.64 1.87
CA ASP A 18 -8.25 7.07 0.55
C ASP A 18 -7.10 6.21 0.01
N LEU A 19 -6.84 5.06 0.65
CA LEU A 19 -5.83 4.09 0.27
C LEU A 19 -6.46 2.80 -0.23
N ASP A 20 -5.76 2.11 -1.12
CA ASP A 20 -5.97 0.70 -1.39
C ASP A 20 -4.78 -0.08 -0.84
N VAL A 21 -5.08 -1.14 -0.07
CA VAL A 21 -4.06 -2.07 0.44
C VAL A 21 -4.26 -3.45 -0.17
N PHE A 22 -3.18 -4.00 -0.70
CA PHE A 22 -3.12 -5.35 -1.23
C PHE A 22 -2.01 -6.13 -0.54
N TYR A 23 -2.11 -7.45 -0.56
CA TYR A 23 -0.99 -8.29 -0.18
C TYR A 23 -0.90 -9.55 -1.04
N THR A 24 0.31 -10.11 -1.07
CA THR A 24 0.59 -11.43 -1.60
C THR A 24 1.35 -12.23 -0.54
N PHE A 25 1.19 -13.54 -0.56
CA PHE A 25 1.92 -14.46 0.32
C PHE A 25 2.64 -15.52 -0.51
N VAL A 26 3.90 -15.80 -0.16
CA VAL A 26 4.68 -16.93 -0.67
C VAL A 26 5.41 -17.61 0.48
N ALA A 27 5.47 -18.94 0.47
CA ALA A 27 6.14 -19.69 1.53
C ALA A 27 7.67 -19.53 1.51
N ASN A 28 8.25 -19.26 0.33
CA ASN A 28 9.68 -19.05 0.12
C ASN A 28 9.94 -18.18 -1.12
N ARG A 29 11.21 -17.78 -1.34
CA ARG A 29 11.63 -16.92 -2.47
C ARG A 29 11.73 -17.62 -3.82
N GLU A 30 11.50 -18.93 -3.88
CA GLU A 30 11.52 -19.68 -5.14
C GLU A 30 10.14 -19.72 -5.81
N GLN A 31 9.10 -19.32 -5.09
CA GLN A 31 7.73 -19.30 -5.57
C GLN A 31 7.29 -17.88 -5.91
N GLU A 32 6.62 -17.74 -7.04
CA GLU A 32 5.94 -16.50 -7.41
C GLU A 32 4.52 -16.47 -6.80
N PRO A 33 4.05 -15.30 -6.35
CA PRO A 33 2.70 -15.18 -5.82
C PRO A 33 1.66 -15.42 -6.92
N THR A 34 0.72 -16.32 -6.66
CA THR A 34 -0.33 -16.68 -7.63
C THR A 34 -1.56 -15.78 -7.53
N THR A 35 -1.79 -15.17 -6.37
CA THR A 35 -2.99 -14.40 -6.06
C THR A 35 -2.62 -13.11 -5.33
N VAL A 36 -3.29 -12.02 -5.70
CA VAL A 36 -3.25 -10.75 -4.99
C VAL A 36 -4.57 -10.58 -4.25
N LEU A 37 -4.50 -10.38 -2.94
CA LEU A 37 -5.66 -10.23 -2.07
C LEU A 37 -5.76 -8.77 -1.62
N ARG A 38 -7.00 -8.26 -1.50
CA ARG A 38 -7.27 -6.90 -1.03
C ARG A 38 -7.61 -6.92 0.46
N LEU A 39 -7.09 -5.94 1.19
CA LEU A 39 -7.40 -5.71 2.60
C LEU A 39 -8.22 -4.44 2.75
N THR A 40 -9.04 -4.38 3.79
CA THR A 40 -9.64 -3.11 4.23
C THR A 40 -8.53 -2.26 4.85
N PRO A 41 -8.27 -1.05 4.34
CA PRO A 41 -7.19 -0.21 4.86
C PRO A 41 -7.26 0.03 6.37
N SER A 42 -8.47 0.25 6.91
CA SER A 42 -8.69 0.48 8.35
C SER A 42 -8.36 -0.70 9.26
N ASP A 43 -8.30 -1.93 8.71
CA ASP A 43 -7.96 -3.13 9.50
C ASP A 43 -6.45 -3.27 9.72
N VAL A 44 -5.65 -2.63 8.87
CA VAL A 44 -4.18 -2.75 8.83
C VAL A 44 -3.44 -1.44 9.05
N LEU A 45 -4.04 -0.29 8.73
CA LEU A 45 -3.45 1.01 8.92
C LEU A 45 -4.26 1.81 9.94
N THR A 46 -3.56 2.52 10.82
CA THR A 46 -4.18 3.42 11.78
C THR A 46 -3.41 4.73 11.80
N GLN A 47 -4.13 5.85 11.73
CA GLN A 47 -3.56 7.19 11.92
C GLN A 47 -3.03 7.34 13.34
N LEU A 48 -1.91 8.05 13.46
CA LEU A 48 -1.33 8.39 14.75
C LEU A 48 -1.62 9.84 15.07
N THR A 49 -1.71 10.15 16.36
CA THR A 49 -1.87 11.52 16.84
C THR A 49 -0.57 12.06 17.39
N LEU A 50 -0.46 13.38 17.48
CA LEU A 50 0.65 14.08 18.13
C LEU A 50 0.81 13.63 19.59
N PRO A 51 2.03 13.73 20.16
CA PRO A 51 2.27 13.53 21.59
C PRO A 51 1.36 14.41 22.46
N THR A 52 0.94 13.91 23.63
CA THR A 52 -0.06 14.54 24.50
C THR A 52 0.27 16.00 24.88
N ASP A 53 1.56 16.35 24.97
CA ASP A 53 2.05 17.69 25.29
C ASP A 53 1.98 18.68 24.11
N GLU A 54 1.89 18.19 22.88
CA GLU A 54 1.71 18.99 21.66
C GLU A 54 0.24 19.04 21.19
N GLN A 55 -0.65 18.27 21.82
CA GLN A 55 -2.06 18.23 21.44
C GLN A 55 -2.80 19.52 21.79
N VAL A 56 -3.60 20.00 20.84
CA VAL A 56 -4.53 21.11 21.02
C VAL A 56 -5.93 20.56 21.31
N LEU A 57 -6.57 21.08 22.34
CA LEU A 57 -7.91 20.66 22.74
C LEU A 57 -8.92 20.92 21.60
N SER A 58 -9.76 19.92 21.31
CA SER A 58 -10.81 20.00 20.28
C SER A 58 -10.31 20.05 18.82
N GLU A 59 -9.04 19.72 18.59
CA GLU A 59 -8.48 19.50 17.25
C GLU A 59 -8.21 18.01 16.99
N GLU A 60 -8.02 17.64 15.72
CA GLU A 60 -7.76 16.24 15.30
C GLU A 60 -6.39 15.75 15.78
N ASN A 61 -5.42 16.66 15.93
CA ASN A 61 -4.05 16.35 16.36
C ASN A 61 -3.38 15.25 15.53
N LEU A 62 -3.67 15.16 14.23
CA LEU A 62 -3.11 14.16 13.34
C LEU A 62 -1.59 14.33 13.21
N LEU A 63 -0.84 13.24 13.38
CA LEU A 63 0.57 13.17 13.07
C LEU A 63 0.75 12.78 11.60
N GLU A 64 0.92 13.79 10.75
CA GLU A 64 1.05 13.62 9.30
C GLU A 64 2.23 12.72 8.93
N GLY A 65 2.03 11.85 7.93
CA GLY A 65 3.06 11.01 7.32
C GLY A 65 3.46 9.76 8.11
N MET A 66 3.03 9.61 9.37
CA MET A 66 3.30 8.41 10.17
C MET A 66 2.02 7.64 10.46
N TYR A 67 1.94 6.41 9.94
CA TYR A 67 0.81 5.51 10.13
C TYR A 67 1.29 4.24 10.81
N ASN A 68 0.51 3.73 11.75
CA ASN A 68 0.77 2.43 12.37
C ASN A 68 0.34 1.32 11.41
N LEU A 69 1.22 0.33 11.19
CA LEU A 69 0.93 -0.89 10.45
C LEU A 69 0.64 -2.03 11.44
N LYS A 70 -0.62 -2.46 11.47
CA LYS A 70 -1.06 -3.65 12.18
C LYS A 70 -1.03 -4.85 11.24
N LEU A 71 -0.59 -6.00 11.75
CA LEU A 71 -0.60 -7.28 11.05
C LEU A 71 -1.58 -8.22 11.75
N PRO A 72 -2.89 -8.21 11.38
CA PRO A 72 -3.89 -9.08 11.99
C PRO A 72 -3.57 -10.57 11.81
N ALA A 73 -3.59 -11.33 12.91
CA ALA A 73 -3.24 -12.75 12.90
C ALA A 73 -4.21 -13.63 12.08
N ASN A 74 -5.41 -13.15 11.76
CA ASN A 74 -6.34 -13.85 10.86
C ASN A 74 -5.93 -13.76 9.37
N VAL A 75 -5.02 -12.84 9.03
CA VAL A 75 -4.48 -12.64 7.68
C VAL A 75 -3.01 -13.08 7.61
N PHE A 76 -2.24 -12.71 8.64
CA PHE A 76 -0.79 -12.94 8.74
C PHE A 76 -0.49 -14.03 9.78
N SER A 77 -0.86 -15.27 9.47
CA SER A 77 -0.68 -16.42 10.38
C SER A 77 0.47 -17.35 10.00
N ASP A 78 0.82 -17.40 8.72
CA ASP A 78 1.67 -18.45 8.18
C ASP A 78 3.13 -17.98 8.13
N LEU A 79 4.07 -18.92 8.33
CA LEU A 79 5.48 -18.64 8.13
C LEU A 79 5.76 -18.49 6.63
N GLY A 80 6.51 -17.45 6.28
CA GLY A 80 6.80 -17.11 4.89
C GLY A 80 6.88 -15.61 4.68
N ILE A 81 6.72 -15.18 3.43
CA ILE A 81 6.95 -13.81 3.01
C ILE A 81 5.63 -13.20 2.57
N TYR A 82 5.25 -12.12 3.24
CA TYR A 82 4.12 -11.28 2.87
C TYR A 82 4.62 -10.00 2.22
N THR A 83 4.19 -9.74 0.98
CA THR A 83 4.44 -8.45 0.31
C THR A 83 3.16 -7.63 0.38
N ILE A 84 3.18 -6.56 1.16
CA ILE A 84 2.07 -5.63 1.34
C ILE A 84 2.29 -4.45 0.38
N TYR A 85 1.32 -4.16 -0.46
CA TYR A 85 1.36 -3.05 -1.40
C TYR A 85 0.28 -2.03 -1.07
N ILE A 86 0.70 -0.81 -0.73
CA ILE A 86 -0.15 0.31 -0.38
C ILE A 86 -0.08 1.31 -1.53
N ARG A 87 -1.24 1.78 -2.02
CA ARG A 87 -1.32 2.80 -3.07
C ARG A 87 -2.51 3.73 -2.84
N PRO A 88 -2.56 4.91 -3.49
CA PRO A 88 -3.78 5.71 -3.50
C PRO A 88 -4.98 4.90 -4.01
N LYS A 89 -6.16 5.14 -3.41
CA LYS A 89 -7.43 4.61 -3.90
C LYS A 89 -7.62 5.02 -5.36
N GLN A 90 -7.99 4.04 -6.17
CA GLN A 90 -8.16 4.22 -7.61
C GLN A 90 -9.62 4.00 -8.00
N THR A 91 -10.24 5.01 -8.58
CA THR A 91 -11.63 4.96 -9.06
C THR A 91 -11.67 4.83 -10.58
N ARG A 92 -12.50 3.92 -11.08
CA ARG A 92 -12.69 3.68 -12.52
C ARG A 92 -13.92 4.44 -12.99
N ILE A 93 -13.74 5.35 -13.95
CA ILE A 93 -14.80 6.26 -14.42
C ILE A 93 -14.81 6.28 -15.95
N THR A 94 -15.98 6.46 -16.55
CA THR A 94 -16.12 6.60 -18.00
C THR A 94 -16.18 8.08 -18.39
N ILE A 95 -15.40 8.48 -19.39
CA ILE A 95 -15.47 9.83 -19.94
C ILE A 95 -16.81 10.00 -20.65
N MET A 96 -17.62 10.96 -20.23
CA MET A 96 -18.86 11.30 -20.91
C MET A 96 -18.60 12.05 -22.21
N ASP A 97 -17.69 13.02 -22.18
CA ASP A 97 -17.35 13.84 -23.34
C ASP A 97 -15.97 14.48 -23.18
N CYS A 98 -15.38 14.93 -24.29
CA CYS A 98 -14.15 15.71 -24.35
C CYS A 98 -14.41 17.04 -25.08
N GLY A 99 -14.90 18.04 -24.35
CA GLY A 99 -15.40 19.30 -24.89
C GLY A 99 -14.56 20.53 -24.53
N VAL A 100 -15.11 21.71 -24.87
CA VAL A 100 -14.52 23.02 -24.53
C VAL A 100 -15.49 23.88 -23.73
N LEU A 101 -14.94 24.86 -23.01
CA LEU A 101 -15.75 25.85 -22.31
C LEU A 101 -16.33 26.87 -23.30
N SER A 102 -17.58 27.29 -23.08
CA SER A 102 -18.24 28.35 -23.85
C SER A 102 -17.44 29.66 -23.80
N ALA A 103 -17.01 30.06 -22.60
CA ALA A 103 -16.24 31.29 -22.39
C ALA A 103 -14.77 31.19 -22.85
N LEU A 104 -14.21 29.98 -22.96
CA LEU A 104 -12.82 29.75 -23.34
C LEU A 104 -12.67 28.56 -24.30
N PRO A 105 -12.96 28.73 -25.59
CA PRO A 105 -12.95 27.65 -26.58
C PRO A 105 -11.56 27.05 -26.85
N THR A 106 -10.49 27.68 -26.37
CA THR A 106 -9.10 27.21 -26.53
C THR A 106 -8.69 26.16 -25.50
N VAL A 107 -9.47 25.99 -24.43
CA VAL A 107 -9.20 25.00 -23.37
C VAL A 107 -10.13 23.81 -23.56
N LYS A 108 -9.52 22.64 -23.78
CA LYS A 108 -10.21 21.37 -23.86
C LYS A 108 -10.13 20.64 -22.52
N GLY A 109 -11.23 20.03 -22.10
CA GLY A 109 -11.31 19.27 -20.86
C GLY A 109 -12.02 17.95 -21.05
N ILE A 110 -11.92 17.12 -20.03
CA ILE A 110 -12.65 15.86 -19.90
C ILE A 110 -13.92 16.15 -19.09
N ILE A 111 -15.05 15.62 -19.53
CA ILE A 111 -16.32 15.72 -18.82
C ILE A 111 -16.64 14.36 -18.22
N ILE A 112 -16.91 14.34 -16.93
CA ILE A 112 -17.34 13.16 -16.18
C ILE A 112 -18.65 13.43 -15.44
N ASP A 113 -19.39 12.37 -15.14
CA ASP A 113 -20.58 12.44 -14.29
C ASP A 113 -20.15 12.50 -12.82
N GLY A 114 -20.65 13.48 -12.07
CA GLY A 114 -20.44 13.55 -10.62
C GLY A 114 -21.07 12.39 -9.84
N ASN A 115 -22.06 11.70 -10.41
CA ASN A 115 -22.67 10.52 -9.77
C ASN A 115 -21.74 9.29 -9.74
N ASP A 116 -20.72 9.26 -10.60
CA ASP A 116 -19.72 8.19 -10.63
C ASP A 116 -18.59 8.40 -9.60
N LEU A 117 -18.69 9.46 -8.79
CA LEU A 117 -17.72 9.84 -7.78
C LEU A 117 -18.31 9.74 -6.37
N ASP A 118 -17.42 9.54 -5.39
CA ASP A 118 -17.77 9.73 -3.98
C ASP A 118 -18.18 11.20 -3.75
N SER A 119 -19.12 11.44 -2.83
CA SER A 119 -19.74 12.75 -2.60
C SER A 119 -18.72 13.89 -2.43
N ASP A 120 -17.62 13.56 -1.77
CA ASP A 120 -16.58 14.50 -1.35
C ASP A 120 -15.72 14.96 -2.55
N LEU A 121 -15.77 14.23 -3.66
CA LEU A 121 -15.04 14.52 -4.90
C LEU A 121 -15.86 15.30 -5.93
N THR A 122 -17.12 15.64 -5.62
CA THR A 122 -18.01 16.34 -6.56
C THR A 122 -17.93 17.86 -6.46
N ALA A 123 -17.29 18.40 -5.42
CA ALA A 123 -17.16 19.84 -5.21
C ALA A 123 -16.20 20.48 -6.22
N ASN A 124 -16.34 21.80 -6.42
CA ASN A 124 -15.41 22.55 -7.27
C ASN A 124 -13.97 22.42 -6.72
N ASN A 125 -13.07 22.07 -7.62
CA ASN A 125 -11.65 21.80 -7.44
C ASN A 125 -11.31 20.58 -6.56
N ALA A 126 -12.29 19.74 -6.19
CA ALA A 126 -12.03 18.56 -5.37
C ALA A 126 -11.07 17.56 -6.03
N LEU A 127 -11.10 17.45 -7.36
CA LEU A 127 -10.19 16.57 -8.11
C LEU A 127 -8.88 17.25 -8.54
N GLN A 128 -8.58 18.46 -8.06
CA GLN A 128 -7.31 19.12 -8.39
C GLN A 128 -6.12 18.29 -7.91
N GLY A 129 -5.11 18.14 -8.76
CA GLY A 129 -3.93 17.32 -8.48
C GLY A 129 -4.09 15.84 -8.80
N TYR A 130 -5.32 15.34 -8.98
CA TYR A 130 -5.54 13.92 -9.28
C TYR A 130 -4.88 13.51 -10.59
N ARG A 131 -4.37 12.28 -10.61
CA ARG A 131 -3.76 11.64 -11.77
C ARG A 131 -4.81 10.82 -12.51
N ILE A 132 -4.88 11.02 -13.82
CA ILE A 132 -5.71 10.28 -14.77
C ILE A 132 -4.83 9.36 -15.60
N GLU A 133 -5.22 8.09 -15.66
CA GLU A 133 -4.63 7.08 -16.52
C GLU A 133 -5.73 6.48 -17.42
N TYR A 134 -5.34 6.00 -18.61
CA TYR A 134 -6.29 5.63 -19.65
C TYR A 134 -6.38 4.12 -19.84
N ILE A 135 -7.58 3.64 -20.15
CA ILE A 135 -7.84 2.26 -20.58
C ILE A 135 -8.16 2.28 -22.08
N ASN A 136 -7.58 1.35 -22.83
CA ASN A 136 -7.87 1.14 -24.25
C ASN A 136 -9.24 0.46 -24.42
N SER A 137 -9.78 0.51 -25.64
CA SER A 137 -11.06 -0.14 -25.97
C SER A 137 -11.05 -1.67 -25.79
N ASP A 138 -9.88 -2.30 -25.82
CA ASP A 138 -9.69 -3.74 -25.55
C ASP A 138 -9.61 -4.08 -24.06
N GLY A 139 -9.71 -3.08 -23.17
CA GLY A 139 -9.62 -3.24 -21.72
C GLY A 139 -8.19 -3.19 -21.17
N THR A 140 -7.16 -3.09 -22.01
CA THR A 140 -5.77 -2.97 -21.56
C THR A 140 -5.46 -1.56 -21.07
N LYS A 141 -4.58 -1.43 -20.07
CA LYS A 141 -4.12 -0.12 -19.59
C LYS A 141 -3.16 0.50 -20.62
N LEU A 142 -3.40 1.75 -20.99
CA LEU A 142 -2.48 2.54 -21.81
C LEU A 142 -1.27 2.91 -20.95
N ARG A 143 -0.17 2.17 -21.12
CA ARG A 143 1.04 2.32 -20.30
C ARG A 143 1.74 3.66 -20.59
N ASN A 144 2.45 4.17 -19.58
CA ASN A 144 3.31 5.36 -19.65
C ASN A 144 2.60 6.65 -20.10
N THR A 145 1.27 6.69 -20.02
CA THR A 145 0.48 7.86 -20.38
C THR A 145 -0.38 8.26 -19.19
N ALA A 146 0.02 9.33 -18.52
CA ALA A 146 -0.71 9.93 -17.43
C ALA A 146 -0.95 11.42 -17.68
N ARG A 147 -2.06 11.92 -17.14
CA ARG A 147 -2.41 13.33 -17.12
C ARG A 147 -2.73 13.73 -15.69
N TYR A 148 -2.54 15.00 -15.36
CA TYR A 148 -2.86 15.55 -14.06
C TYR A 148 -3.97 16.58 -14.21
N VAL A 149 -4.97 16.51 -13.32
CA VAL A 149 -6.06 17.46 -13.24
C VAL A 149 -5.55 18.76 -12.64
N VAL A 150 -5.69 19.85 -13.38
CA VAL A 150 -5.32 21.21 -12.96
C VAL A 150 -6.47 21.88 -12.25
N THR A 151 -7.68 21.72 -12.78
CA THR A 151 -8.91 22.24 -12.20
C THR A 151 -10.04 21.26 -12.49
N SER A 152 -11.01 21.22 -11.58
CA SER A 152 -12.25 20.49 -11.74
C SER A 152 -13.38 21.43 -11.33
N ASN A 153 -14.38 21.66 -12.17
CA ASN A 153 -15.50 22.52 -11.79
C ASN A 153 -16.80 21.97 -12.34
N LYS A 154 -17.89 22.21 -11.63
CA LYS A 154 -19.23 21.84 -12.07
C LYS A 154 -19.63 22.63 -13.31
N VAL A 155 -20.23 21.93 -14.26
CA VAL A 155 -20.66 22.49 -15.54
C VAL A 155 -22.05 22.01 -15.94
N VAL A 156 -22.69 22.81 -16.77
CA VAL A 156 -23.88 22.45 -17.53
C VAL A 156 -23.59 22.52 -19.04
N PRO A 157 -24.16 21.59 -19.83
CA PRO A 157 -24.05 21.67 -21.28
C PRO A 157 -24.90 22.83 -21.81
N VAL A 158 -24.34 23.59 -22.75
CA VAL A 158 -24.98 24.69 -23.46
C VAL A 158 -24.80 24.46 -24.95
N THR A 159 -25.88 24.59 -25.73
CA THR A 159 -25.82 24.48 -27.18
C THR A 159 -25.55 25.85 -27.80
N GLU A 160 -24.45 25.95 -28.55
CA GLU A 160 -24.08 27.19 -29.26
C GLU A 160 -23.94 26.94 -30.76
N ASN A 161 -24.28 27.96 -31.54
CA ASN A 161 -24.16 27.92 -32.99
C ASN A 161 -22.70 28.12 -33.43
N VAL A 162 -22.19 27.23 -34.29
CA VAL A 162 -20.80 27.25 -34.79
C VAL A 162 -20.70 27.96 -36.14
N GLY A 163 -21.27 29.17 -36.24
CA GLY A 163 -21.10 30.05 -37.39
C GLY A 163 -21.93 29.74 -38.64
N ASN A 164 -22.93 28.85 -38.57
CA ASN A 164 -23.97 28.68 -39.59
C ASN A 164 -25.30 28.23 -38.96
N THR A 165 -26.44 28.59 -39.55
CA THR A 165 -27.78 28.39 -38.94
C THR A 165 -28.19 26.92 -38.70
N SER A 166 -27.35 25.94 -39.06
CA SER A 166 -27.70 24.51 -39.04
C SER A 166 -26.77 23.63 -38.19
N GLN A 167 -25.63 24.14 -37.72
CA GLN A 167 -24.66 23.38 -36.91
C GLN A 167 -24.54 23.97 -35.51
N THR A 168 -25.05 23.23 -34.53
CA THR A 168 -24.86 23.51 -33.11
C THR A 168 -23.85 22.54 -32.52
N ALA A 169 -22.92 23.03 -31.70
CA ALA A 169 -22.04 22.19 -30.89
C ALA A 169 -22.39 22.33 -29.41
N VAL A 170 -22.20 21.25 -28.66
CA VAL A 170 -22.29 21.28 -27.21
C VAL A 170 -21.00 21.89 -26.67
N ARG A 171 -21.15 22.91 -25.83
CA ARG A 171 -20.08 23.51 -25.04
C ARG A 171 -20.48 23.49 -23.57
N TYR A 172 -19.53 23.72 -22.69
CA TYR A 172 -19.78 23.66 -21.25
C TYR A 172 -19.64 25.03 -20.62
N ARG A 173 -20.56 25.35 -19.71
CA ARG A 173 -20.53 26.58 -18.92
C ARG A 173 -20.43 26.21 -17.44
N PHE A 174 -19.58 26.91 -16.69
CA PHE A 174 -19.52 26.74 -15.24
C PHE A 174 -20.86 27.11 -14.60
N ASP A 175 -21.36 26.20 -13.78
CA ASP A 175 -22.61 26.34 -13.03
C ASP A 175 -22.59 25.34 -11.88
N ASP A 176 -22.63 25.85 -10.65
CA ASP A 176 -22.51 25.05 -9.43
C ASP A 176 -23.71 24.12 -9.19
N SER A 177 -24.81 24.38 -9.91
CA SER A 177 -26.01 23.52 -9.91
C SER A 177 -25.86 22.31 -10.83
N GLY A 178 -24.82 22.28 -11.66
CA GLY A 178 -24.54 21.19 -12.58
C GLY A 178 -24.10 19.91 -11.87
N ASN A 179 -24.37 18.77 -12.52
CA ASN A 179 -23.93 17.45 -12.06
C ASN A 179 -22.67 16.96 -12.78
N LEU A 180 -22.33 17.56 -13.92
CA LEU A 180 -21.14 17.21 -14.69
C LEU A 180 -19.93 17.96 -14.15
N LEU A 181 -18.77 17.32 -14.12
CA LEU A 181 -17.50 17.98 -13.83
C LEU A 181 -16.67 18.13 -15.10
N PHE A 182 -16.19 19.35 -15.34
CA PHE A 182 -15.20 19.65 -16.37
C PHE A 182 -13.81 19.63 -15.76
N LEU A 183 -13.00 18.66 -16.18
CA LEU A 183 -11.61 18.48 -15.75
C LEU A 183 -10.67 19.07 -16.79
N GLN A 184 -9.96 20.13 -16.41
CA GLN A 184 -8.84 20.61 -17.20
C GLN A 184 -7.60 19.78 -16.84
N VAL A 185 -6.92 19.21 -17.83
CA VAL A 185 -5.76 18.35 -17.62
C VAL A 185 -4.47 18.93 -18.19
N THR A 186 -3.30 18.51 -17.73
CA THR A 186 -2.02 19.00 -18.28
C THR A 186 -1.42 18.02 -19.30
N PRO A 187 -1.14 18.45 -20.56
CA PRO A 187 -1.52 19.72 -21.18
C PRO A 187 -2.96 19.69 -21.77
N SER A 188 -3.71 20.79 -21.64
CA SER A 188 -5.10 20.93 -22.13
C SER A 188 -5.22 21.79 -23.40
N SER A 189 -4.12 22.37 -23.86
CA SER A 189 -4.07 23.30 -24.99
C SER A 189 -2.91 22.99 -25.92
N ALA A 190 -3.07 23.29 -27.20
CA ALA A 190 -2.01 23.17 -28.19
C ALA A 190 -0.83 24.10 -27.85
N SER A 191 0.38 23.69 -28.24
CA SER A 191 1.57 24.52 -28.07
C SER A 191 1.57 25.68 -29.08
N ASN A 192 2.13 26.84 -28.68
CA ASN A 192 2.29 28.00 -29.56
C ASN A 192 3.09 27.71 -30.84
N VAL A 193 3.96 26.68 -30.83
CA VAL A 193 4.75 26.29 -32.01
C VAL A 193 3.97 25.39 -32.98
N LYS A 194 2.89 24.74 -32.52
CA LYS A 194 1.98 23.93 -33.36
C LYS A 194 0.53 24.12 -32.91
N PRO A 195 -0.11 25.25 -33.27
CA PRO A 195 -1.45 25.62 -32.77
C PRO A 195 -2.56 24.61 -33.10
N ASN A 196 -2.39 23.81 -34.16
CA ASN A 196 -3.38 22.82 -34.59
C ASN A 196 -3.14 21.42 -33.99
N ALA A 197 -2.05 21.21 -33.24
CA ALA A 197 -1.74 19.94 -32.60
C ALA A 197 -2.26 19.95 -31.16
N THR A 198 -3.54 19.63 -30.98
CA THR A 198 -4.13 19.50 -29.64
C THR A 198 -3.60 18.24 -28.95
N PRO A 199 -3.21 18.32 -27.67
CA PRO A 199 -2.75 17.15 -26.94
C PRO A 199 -3.87 16.12 -26.76
N PHE A 200 -3.51 14.85 -26.72
CA PHE A 200 -4.44 13.79 -26.35
C PHE A 200 -4.81 13.91 -24.87
N ILE A 201 -6.11 14.04 -24.61
CA ILE A 201 -6.71 14.10 -23.27
C ILE A 201 -7.67 12.94 -23.00
N GLY A 202 -7.90 12.06 -23.97
CA GLY A 202 -8.95 11.03 -23.93
C GLY A 202 -9.96 11.17 -25.06
N ASN A 203 -10.77 10.13 -25.23
CA ASN A 203 -11.93 10.12 -26.12
C ASN A 203 -13.22 9.98 -25.31
N PRO A 204 -14.37 10.47 -25.82
CA PRO A 204 -15.67 10.12 -25.27
C PRO A 204 -15.85 8.61 -25.18
N ASP A 205 -16.58 8.15 -24.16
CA ASP A 205 -16.83 6.74 -23.81
C ASP A 205 -15.59 5.92 -23.43
N GLN A 206 -14.41 6.56 -23.35
CA GLN A 206 -13.20 5.89 -22.89
C GLN A 206 -13.21 5.77 -21.37
N THR A 207 -12.86 4.59 -20.86
CA THR A 207 -12.66 4.42 -19.42
C THR A 207 -11.32 4.96 -18.97
N ILE A 208 -11.33 5.69 -17.85
CA ILE A 208 -10.16 6.22 -17.17
C ILE A 208 -10.09 5.72 -15.73
N LEU A 209 -8.88 5.75 -15.19
CA LEU A 209 -8.58 5.50 -13.79
C LEU A 209 -8.14 6.83 -13.17
N ILE A 210 -8.82 7.25 -12.11
CA ILE A 210 -8.48 8.46 -11.37
C ILE A 210 -7.94 8.06 -9.99
N SER A 211 -6.82 8.65 -9.60
CA SER A 211 -6.17 8.42 -8.30
C SER A 211 -5.62 9.73 -7.75
N ASN A 212 -5.65 9.93 -6.43
CA ASN A 212 -5.02 11.09 -5.82
C ASN A 212 -3.48 11.00 -5.93
N THR A 213 -2.80 12.13 -5.72
CA THR A 213 -1.33 12.23 -5.70
C THR A 213 -0.78 12.59 -4.31
N ASN A 214 -1.60 12.43 -3.27
CA ASN A 214 -1.24 12.83 -1.90
C ASN A 214 -0.32 11.82 -1.21
N VAL A 215 -0.20 10.61 -1.79
CA VAL A 215 0.67 9.55 -1.31
C VAL A 215 1.39 8.87 -2.48
N ASN A 216 2.64 8.49 -2.24
CA ASN A 216 3.39 7.66 -3.17
C ASN A 216 3.12 6.17 -2.86
N PRO A 217 2.87 5.32 -3.87
CA PRO A 217 2.73 3.89 -3.64
C PRO A 217 3.98 3.30 -2.98
N LEU A 218 3.78 2.38 -2.03
CA LEU A 218 4.84 1.72 -1.27
C LEU A 218 4.59 0.21 -1.23
N ALA A 219 5.65 -0.58 -1.44
CA ALA A 219 5.65 -2.01 -1.20
C ALA A 219 6.52 -2.31 0.02
N ILE A 220 5.98 -3.06 0.97
CA ILE A 220 6.63 -3.49 2.20
C ILE A 220 6.68 -5.01 2.19
N GLU A 221 7.86 -5.58 2.37
CA GLU A 221 8.04 -7.01 2.54
C GLU A 221 8.20 -7.33 4.02
N VAL A 222 7.40 -8.27 4.53
CA VAL A 222 7.45 -8.75 5.90
C VAL A 222 7.66 -10.26 5.87
N GLU A 223 8.77 -10.71 6.45
CA GLU A 223 9.11 -12.12 6.54
C GLU A 223 8.78 -12.64 7.95
N PHE A 224 7.90 -13.63 8.03
CA PHE A 224 7.54 -14.34 9.24
C PHE A 224 8.40 -15.60 9.34
N VAL A 225 9.30 -15.61 10.32
CA VAL A 225 10.26 -16.71 10.56
C VAL A 225 10.02 -17.35 11.92
N GLU A 226 10.27 -18.66 12.03
CA GLU A 226 10.19 -19.37 13.32
C GLU A 226 11.26 -18.88 14.31
N ASN A 227 12.47 -18.61 13.81
CA ASN A 227 13.61 -18.24 14.61
C ASN A 227 14.17 -16.92 14.09
N THR A 228 14.29 -15.95 14.99
CA THR A 228 15.00 -14.70 14.70
C THR A 228 16.50 -14.94 14.69
N VAL A 229 17.27 -13.98 14.17
CA VAL A 229 18.74 -14.03 14.21
C VAL A 229 19.24 -14.19 15.65
N ASP A 230 18.63 -13.51 16.61
CA ASP A 230 19.02 -13.61 18.03
C ASP A 230 18.76 -15.01 18.58
N THR A 231 17.63 -15.62 18.22
CA THR A 231 17.33 -17.01 18.60
C THR A 231 18.38 -17.96 18.02
N LEU A 232 18.84 -17.74 16.78
CA LEU A 232 19.91 -18.55 16.18
C LEU A 232 21.26 -18.33 16.86
N VAL A 233 21.62 -17.09 17.19
CA VAL A 233 22.86 -16.78 17.93
C VAL A 233 22.85 -17.48 19.27
N ASN A 234 21.74 -17.42 20.01
CA ASN A 234 21.62 -18.09 21.29
C ASN A 234 21.78 -19.61 21.17
N LEU A 235 21.22 -20.22 20.12
CA LEU A 235 21.34 -21.67 19.88
C LEU A 235 22.78 -22.12 19.54
N VAL A 236 23.63 -21.25 19.01
CA VAL A 236 24.98 -21.58 18.54
C VAL A 236 26.07 -21.17 19.54
N ALA A 237 25.94 -19.99 20.15
CA ALA A 237 27.01 -19.36 20.91
C ALA A 237 26.70 -19.18 22.39
N SER A 238 25.45 -19.38 22.83
CA SER A 238 25.10 -19.24 24.24
C SER A 238 25.59 -20.44 25.06
N ASN A 239 25.46 -20.29 26.38
CA ASN A 239 25.70 -21.34 27.34
C ASN A 239 24.82 -22.56 27.04
N GLN A 240 25.35 -23.74 27.36
CA GLN A 240 24.62 -25.00 27.29
C GLN A 240 25.07 -25.93 28.41
N ILE A 241 24.14 -26.75 28.91
CA ILE A 241 24.42 -27.79 29.89
C ILE A 241 24.08 -29.14 29.28
N LYS A 242 25.00 -30.09 29.41
CA LYS A 242 24.76 -31.50 29.10
C LYS A 242 24.70 -32.27 30.42
N ASP A 243 23.50 -32.65 30.83
CA ASP A 243 23.25 -33.58 31.92
C ASP A 243 23.58 -35.00 31.41
N VAL A 244 24.66 -35.56 31.96
CA VAL A 244 25.19 -36.87 31.56
C VAL A 244 24.35 -38.01 32.14
N ASP A 245 23.76 -37.82 33.32
CA ASP A 245 23.01 -38.86 34.02
C ASP A 245 21.63 -39.06 33.40
N ASN A 246 20.92 -37.96 33.15
CA ASN A 246 19.59 -37.99 32.53
C ASN A 246 19.62 -37.93 31.00
N GLY A 247 20.80 -37.72 30.41
CA GLY A 247 20.97 -37.60 28.96
C GLY A 247 20.23 -36.38 28.38
N ILE A 248 20.34 -35.21 29.01
CA ILE A 248 19.62 -34.00 28.61
C ILE A 248 20.61 -32.93 28.16
N LEU A 249 20.39 -32.36 26.97
CA LEU A 249 21.08 -31.15 26.54
C LEU A 249 20.13 -29.96 26.62
N THR A 250 20.49 -28.97 27.41
CA THR A 250 19.75 -27.72 27.58
C THR A 250 20.52 -26.56 26.98
N GLN A 251 19.86 -25.76 26.14
CA GLN A 251 20.40 -24.54 25.53
C GLN A 251 19.69 -23.31 26.10
N TYR A 252 20.47 -22.27 26.39
CA TYR A 252 19.98 -21.08 27.08
C TYR A 252 20.04 -19.81 26.22
N ASP A 253 19.27 -18.79 26.59
CA ASP A 253 19.42 -17.44 26.05
C ASP A 253 20.55 -16.67 26.74
N SER A 254 20.72 -15.39 26.38
CA SER A 254 21.71 -14.51 26.97
C SER A 254 21.50 -14.24 28.47
N ASP A 255 20.27 -14.41 28.95
CA ASP A 255 19.86 -14.22 30.34
C ASP A 255 19.76 -15.56 31.08
N ASN A 256 20.35 -16.62 30.53
CA ASN A 256 20.35 -17.98 31.07
C ASN A 256 18.96 -18.65 31.20
N ASN A 257 17.93 -18.18 30.49
CA ASN A 257 16.64 -18.87 30.41
C ASN A 257 16.68 -20.01 29.40
N ILE A 258 15.94 -21.09 29.67
CA ILE A 258 15.89 -22.27 28.80
C ILE A 258 15.16 -21.95 27.49
N ILE A 259 15.84 -22.12 26.34
CA ILE A 259 15.24 -21.97 25.00
C ILE A 259 14.80 -23.33 24.45
N ARG A 260 15.70 -24.32 24.48
CA ARG A 260 15.46 -25.66 23.90
C ARG A 260 16.11 -26.73 24.74
N GLN A 261 15.45 -27.88 24.81
CA GLN A 261 15.98 -29.09 25.42
C GLN A 261 15.94 -30.27 24.45
N PHE A 262 16.92 -31.15 24.59
CA PHE A 262 17.06 -32.34 23.78
C PHE A 262 17.37 -33.56 24.64
N ASN A 263 16.82 -34.70 24.26
CA ASN A 263 17.27 -36.00 24.72
C ASN A 263 18.53 -36.37 23.95
N LEU A 264 19.53 -36.84 24.67
CA LEU A 264 20.76 -37.42 24.16
C LEU A 264 20.79 -38.89 24.57
N PHE A 265 20.69 -39.79 23.60
CA PHE A 265 20.79 -41.22 23.83
C PHE A 265 21.49 -41.93 22.67
N GLU A 266 22.06 -43.09 22.97
CA GLU A 266 22.77 -43.91 21.99
C GLU A 266 21.89 -45.08 21.54
N ILE A 267 21.88 -45.36 20.25
CA ILE A 267 21.32 -46.59 19.69
C ILE A 267 22.48 -47.56 19.49
N LYS A 268 22.37 -48.76 20.08
CA LYS A 268 23.42 -49.79 20.08
C LYS A 268 23.02 -50.99 19.22
N ASP A 269 24.03 -51.70 18.71
CA ASP A 269 23.84 -52.98 18.02
C ASP A 269 23.40 -54.09 18.99
N ASP A 270 22.43 -54.90 18.55
CA ASP A 270 21.81 -55.97 19.33
C ASP A 270 22.80 -57.09 19.71
N ILE A 271 23.88 -57.25 18.94
CA ILE A 271 24.81 -58.38 19.08
C ILE A 271 26.07 -57.96 19.86
N GLY A 272 26.63 -56.79 19.56
CA GLY A 272 27.87 -56.31 20.17
C GLY A 272 27.74 -55.30 21.30
N ASN A 273 26.53 -54.75 21.53
CA ASN A 273 26.30 -53.60 22.40
C ASN A 273 27.22 -52.40 22.09
N VAL A 274 27.63 -52.31 20.81
CA VAL A 274 28.49 -51.24 20.28
C VAL A 274 27.57 -50.09 19.88
N PRO A 275 27.84 -48.83 20.29
CA PRO A 275 27.05 -47.68 19.87
C PRO A 275 27.17 -47.47 18.35
N LEU A 276 26.03 -47.47 17.68
CA LEU A 276 25.92 -47.23 16.24
C LEU A 276 25.65 -45.76 15.94
N TYR A 277 24.78 -45.13 16.74
CA TYR A 277 24.35 -43.74 16.54
C TYR A 277 24.19 -43.02 17.89
N GLU A 278 24.64 -41.76 17.96
CA GLU A 278 24.24 -40.82 19.00
C GLU A 278 23.08 -39.97 18.46
N VAL A 279 21.97 -39.96 19.17
CA VAL A 279 20.74 -39.29 18.74
C VAL A 279 20.52 -38.06 19.60
N LYS A 280 20.28 -36.93 18.93
CA LYS A 280 19.80 -35.69 19.54
C LYS A 280 18.35 -35.47 19.12
N GLU A 281 17.42 -35.69 20.05
CA GLU A 281 15.99 -35.57 19.79
C GLU A 281 15.39 -34.40 20.58
N ARG A 282 14.59 -33.54 19.92
CA ARG A 282 13.97 -32.38 20.58
C ARG A 282 12.91 -32.83 21.59
N ARG A 283 13.02 -32.36 22.83
CA ARG A 283 11.98 -32.58 23.86
C ARG A 283 10.82 -31.61 23.65
N THR A 284 9.60 -32.11 23.85
CA THR A 284 8.37 -31.30 23.92
C THR A 284 8.06 -30.85 25.34
N ASN A 285 8.38 -31.69 26.34
CA ASN A 285 8.25 -31.36 27.75
C ASN A 285 9.59 -30.84 28.29
N ILE A 286 9.59 -29.56 28.67
CA ILE A 286 10.75 -28.87 29.23
C ILE A 286 10.87 -29.21 30.72
N ASP A 287 12.07 -29.65 31.10
CA ASP A 287 12.48 -29.87 32.49
C ASP A 287 13.07 -28.58 33.07
N PHE A 288 12.29 -27.91 33.94
CA PHE A 288 12.69 -26.65 34.56
C PHE A 288 13.72 -26.82 35.69
N THR A 289 14.06 -28.05 36.12
CA THR A 289 15.12 -28.25 37.11
C THR A 289 16.51 -28.07 36.49
N GLN A 290 16.61 -28.02 35.17
CA GLN A 290 17.84 -27.74 34.43
C GLN A 290 18.09 -26.22 34.34
N ASN A 291 18.12 -25.52 35.48
CA ASN A 291 18.45 -24.11 35.53
C ASN A 291 19.98 -23.91 35.53
N PHE A 292 20.48 -23.03 34.67
CA PHE A 292 21.93 -22.84 34.50
C PHE A 292 22.61 -22.33 35.77
N ASP A 293 22.06 -21.28 36.38
CA ASP A 293 22.69 -20.61 37.52
C ASP A 293 22.69 -21.52 38.76
N ASP A 294 21.61 -22.27 38.99
CA ASP A 294 21.52 -23.23 40.10
C ASP A 294 22.54 -24.37 39.95
N ILE A 295 22.72 -24.89 38.73
CA ILE A 295 23.65 -25.99 38.47
C ILE A 295 25.11 -25.53 38.61
N VAL A 296 25.44 -24.34 38.10
CA VAL A 296 26.82 -23.81 38.18
C VAL A 296 27.16 -23.31 39.58
N SER A 297 26.20 -22.73 40.31
CA SER A 297 26.40 -22.25 41.69
C SER A 297 26.36 -23.37 42.74
N GLY A 298 25.81 -24.53 42.41
CA GLY A 298 25.84 -25.74 43.23
C GLY A 298 27.21 -26.47 43.26
N ILE A 299 28.21 -25.91 42.57
CA ILE A 299 29.64 -26.30 42.60
C ILE A 299 30.41 -25.31 43.47
#